data_AF-A0A0F9FR81-F1
#
_entry.id   AF-A0A0F9FR81-F1
#
_cell.length_a   1.000
_cell.length_b   1.000
_cell.length_c   1.000
_cell.angle_alpha   90.00
_cell.angle_beta   90.00
_cell.angle_gamma   90.00
#
_symmetry.space_group_name_H-M   'P 1'
#
loop_
_entity.id
_entity.type
_entity.pdbx_description
1 polymer ?
#
loop_
_entity_poly.entity_id
_entity_poly.type
_entity_poly.pdbx_seq_one_letter_code
_entity_poly.pdbx_strand_id
1 'polypeptide(L)'
;MNKIKISWKEFKDLVEQLDKKILRSKVSYIYGIPRGGQYVALMLSEISGIPMTNEITEDTIIVDDVADSGSTLARYHGKGCGVATLHVKPHSVVKPHFWVKETEAWLIYPWETNSDETIKDSVLRILELIGENPNREGIKYTPHRVARLYNNLFYGYRKKLVVMNEEERNTKIDKDIIPITIFKNESDEMLIRQVNCVSHCEHHIAIFPMRVWVGIIPDKKLMGMNKIDKVVKYFAARLQIQERMTNQVAEWINDNIKPKGVVVVIKGVHYCAELQGDSGNFTTSSVKGVS
;
A
#
# COMPACT_ATOMS: atom_id res chain seq x y z
N MET A 1 -4.03 -10.31 -4.13
CA MET A 1 -5.38 -9.81 -4.47
C MET A 1 -5.55 -9.84 -5.98
N ASN A 2 -6.62 -10.45 -6.47
CA ASN A 2 -6.97 -10.43 -7.89
C ASN A 2 -7.40 -9.00 -8.29
N LYS A 3 -6.83 -8.44 -9.36
CA LYS A 3 -7.12 -7.08 -9.85
C LYS A 3 -7.79 -7.18 -11.21
N ILE A 4 -8.90 -6.47 -11.41
CA ILE A 4 -9.61 -6.38 -12.69
C ILE A 4 -9.54 -4.93 -13.16
N LYS A 5 -8.97 -4.72 -14.35
CA LYS A 5 -9.00 -3.42 -15.02
C LYS A 5 -10.25 -3.35 -15.90
N ILE A 6 -11.00 -2.28 -15.76
CA ILE A 6 -12.20 -1.99 -16.55
C ILE A 6 -11.79 -0.99 -17.64
N SER A 7 -12.04 -1.33 -18.90
CA SER A 7 -11.86 -0.44 -20.04
C SER A 7 -13.03 0.54 -20.20
N TRP A 8 -12.84 1.62 -20.96
CA TRP A 8 -13.93 2.57 -21.26
C TRP A 8 -15.13 1.89 -21.91
N LYS A 9 -14.90 0.86 -22.74
CA LYS A 9 -15.96 0.06 -23.36
C LYS A 9 -16.75 -0.71 -22.30
N GLU A 10 -16.05 -1.44 -21.43
CA GLU A 10 -16.71 -2.20 -20.36
C GLU A 10 -17.45 -1.30 -19.37
N PHE A 11 -16.89 -0.12 -19.06
CA PHE A 11 -17.58 0.89 -18.25
C PHE A 11 -18.91 1.31 -18.89
N LYS A 12 -18.90 1.64 -20.19
CA LYS A 12 -20.12 1.98 -20.92
C LYS A 12 -21.15 0.84 -20.88
N ASP A 13 -20.71 -0.39 -21.14
CA ASP A 13 -21.58 -1.57 -21.09
C ASP A 13 -22.20 -1.78 -19.70
N LEU A 14 -21.47 -1.46 -18.62
CA LEU A 14 -21.99 -1.51 -17.25
C LEU A 14 -23.03 -0.42 -17.01
N VAL A 15 -22.80 0.81 -17.46
CA VAL A 15 -23.77 1.92 -17.30
C VAL A 15 -25.06 1.61 -18.08
N GLU A 16 -24.98 1.07 -19.29
CA GLU A 16 -26.15 0.64 -20.06
C GLU A 16 -26.95 -0.47 -19.37
N GLN A 17 -26.27 -1.39 -18.69
CA GLN A 17 -26.92 -2.41 -17.88
C GLN A 17 -27.57 -1.82 -16.62
N LEU A 18 -26.93 -0.83 -16.01
CA LEU A 18 -27.48 -0.14 -14.85
C LEU A 18 -28.73 0.66 -15.22
N ASP A 19 -28.71 1.37 -16.35
CA ASP A 19 -29.85 2.10 -16.90
C ASP A 19 -31.07 1.19 -17.06
N LYS A 20 -30.92 0.01 -17.67
CA LYS A 20 -31.99 -0.99 -17.79
C LYS A 20 -32.60 -1.43 -16.45
N LYS A 21 -31.83 -1.40 -15.37
CA LYS A 21 -32.32 -1.70 -14.01
C LYS A 21 -33.06 -0.51 -13.40
N ILE A 22 -32.62 0.72 -13.70
CA ILE A 22 -33.19 1.96 -13.15
C ILE A 22 -34.46 2.39 -13.90
N LEU A 23 -34.55 2.17 -15.23
CA LEU A 23 -35.65 2.63 -16.11
C LEU A 23 -37.07 2.24 -15.67
N ARG A 24 -37.21 1.24 -14.79
CA ARG A 24 -38.51 0.83 -14.23
C ARG A 24 -38.93 1.65 -13.00
N SER A 25 -38.11 2.61 -12.58
CA SER A 25 -38.29 3.44 -11.39
C SER A 25 -38.69 4.86 -11.77
N LYS A 26 -39.45 5.54 -10.90
CA LYS A 26 -39.73 6.98 -11.06
C LYS A 26 -38.49 7.78 -10.68
N VAL A 27 -37.62 8.04 -11.65
CA VAL A 27 -36.39 8.83 -11.48
C VAL A 27 -36.44 10.03 -12.42
N SER A 28 -36.32 11.24 -11.86
CA SER A 28 -36.30 12.50 -12.62
C SER A 28 -34.90 13.11 -12.70
N TYR A 29 -34.01 12.76 -11.77
CA TYR A 29 -32.68 13.34 -11.67
C TYR A 29 -31.61 12.31 -11.33
N ILE A 30 -30.37 12.54 -11.77
CA ILE A 30 -29.19 11.75 -11.41
C ILE A 30 -28.23 12.59 -10.57
N TYR A 31 -27.84 12.06 -9.42
CA TYR A 31 -26.79 12.64 -8.59
C TYR A 31 -25.59 11.69 -8.52
N GLY A 32 -24.44 12.14 -9.03
CA GLY A 32 -23.19 11.40 -8.90
C GLY A 32 -22.53 11.65 -7.56
N ILE A 33 -22.15 10.60 -6.83
CA ILE A 33 -21.27 10.78 -5.67
C ILE A 33 -19.91 11.35 -6.17
N PRO A 34 -19.33 12.37 -5.51
CA PRO A 34 -18.06 12.96 -5.95
C PRO A 34 -16.95 11.92 -6.16
N ARG A 35 -16.19 12.07 -7.26
CA ARG A 35 -15.19 11.13 -7.83
C ARG A 35 -15.81 10.08 -8.76
N GLY A 36 -15.84 8.80 -8.36
CA GLY A 36 -16.26 7.69 -9.22
C GLY A 36 -17.69 7.84 -9.74
N GLY A 37 -18.62 8.16 -8.84
CA GLY A 37 -20.03 8.39 -9.18
C GLY A 37 -20.30 9.53 -10.18
N GLN A 38 -19.41 10.52 -10.32
CA GLN A 38 -19.57 11.60 -11.31
C GLN A 38 -19.45 11.09 -12.75
N TYR A 39 -18.53 10.15 -13.00
CA TYR A 39 -18.40 9.51 -14.30
C TYR A 39 -19.63 8.66 -14.64
N VAL A 40 -20.13 7.91 -13.65
CA VAL A 40 -21.36 7.11 -13.78
C VAL A 40 -22.54 8.03 -14.07
N ALA A 41 -22.69 9.13 -13.33
CA ALA A 41 -23.80 10.07 -13.49
C ALA A 41 -23.81 10.75 -14.86
N LEU A 42 -22.64 11.20 -15.33
CA LEU A 42 -22.51 11.82 -16.64
C LEU A 42 -22.91 10.86 -17.77
N MET A 43 -22.36 9.64 -17.75
CA MET A 43 -22.65 8.66 -18.78
C MET A 43 -24.10 8.14 -18.70
N LEU A 44 -24.63 7.96 -17.50
CA LEU A 44 -26.01 7.53 -17.31
C LEU A 44 -26.98 8.62 -17.77
N SER A 45 -26.69 9.90 -17.52
CA SER A 45 -27.49 11.02 -18.04
C SER A 45 -27.50 11.05 -19.56
N GLU A 46 -26.35 10.83 -20.19
CA GLU A 46 -26.23 10.78 -21.66
C GLU A 46 -27.06 9.63 -22.27
N ILE A 47 -27.04 8.45 -21.65
CA ILE A 47 -27.74 7.26 -22.15
C ILE A 47 -29.25 7.32 -21.88
N SER A 48 -29.64 7.71 -20.66
CA SER A 48 -31.04 7.69 -20.21
C SER A 48 -31.83 8.93 -20.61
N GLY A 49 -31.14 10.05 -20.91
CA GLY A 49 -31.75 11.36 -21.08
C GLY A 49 -32.22 12.01 -19.77
N ILE A 50 -31.98 11.39 -18.62
CA ILE A 50 -32.32 11.95 -17.30
C ILE A 50 -31.26 13.00 -16.93
N PRO A 51 -31.63 14.23 -16.53
CA PRO A 51 -30.66 15.28 -16.21
C PRO A 51 -29.90 15.02 -14.92
N MET A 52 -28.65 15.47 -14.87
CA MET A 52 -27.89 15.53 -13.62
C MET A 52 -28.37 16.66 -12.71
N THR A 53 -28.26 16.48 -11.40
CA THR A 53 -28.59 17.48 -10.37
C THR A 53 -27.49 17.60 -9.32
N ASN A 54 -27.42 18.77 -8.68
CA ASN A 54 -26.63 18.99 -7.46
C ASN A 54 -27.49 18.95 -6.19
N GLU A 55 -28.81 18.92 -6.33
CA GLU A 55 -29.79 18.85 -5.24
C GLU A 55 -30.42 17.46 -5.21
N ILE A 56 -30.45 16.85 -4.02
CA ILE A 56 -31.00 15.50 -3.83
C ILE A 56 -32.45 15.61 -3.37
N THR A 57 -33.36 15.11 -4.20
CA THR A 57 -34.80 14.98 -3.95
C THR A 57 -35.22 13.50 -3.92
N GLU A 58 -36.47 13.20 -3.59
CA GLU A 58 -36.98 11.82 -3.53
C GLU A 58 -36.95 11.11 -4.90
N ASP A 59 -37.10 11.86 -6.00
CA ASP A 59 -37.03 11.36 -7.38
C ASP A 59 -35.61 11.41 -7.97
N THR A 60 -34.59 11.58 -7.13
CA THR A 60 -33.18 11.50 -7.51
C THR A 60 -32.65 10.07 -7.36
N ILE A 61 -31.96 9.56 -8.38
CA ILE A 61 -31.10 8.37 -8.25
C ILE A 61 -29.68 8.81 -7.93
N ILE A 62 -29.13 8.27 -6.84
CA ILE A 62 -27.75 8.49 -6.42
C ILE A 62 -26.89 7.36 -6.96
N VAL A 63 -25.85 7.72 -7.71
CA VAL A 63 -25.00 6.75 -8.39
C VAL A 63 -23.56 6.79 -7.92
N ASP A 64 -22.94 5.62 -7.83
CA ASP A 64 -21.50 5.46 -7.59
C ASP A 64 -20.91 4.34 -8.47
N ASP A 65 -19.59 4.29 -8.59
CA ASP A 65 -18.93 3.24 -9.35
C ASP A 65 -18.86 1.92 -8.57
N VAL A 66 -18.60 1.95 -7.26
CA VAL A 66 -18.56 0.75 -6.42
C VAL A 66 -19.07 0.97 -5.00
N ALA A 67 -19.91 0.04 -4.53
CA ALA A 67 -20.24 -0.10 -3.11
C ALA A 67 -19.19 -1.00 -2.43
N ASP A 68 -18.11 -0.42 -1.91
CA ASP A 68 -17.06 -1.16 -1.18
C ASP A 68 -17.48 -1.43 0.26
N SER A 69 -17.04 -0.63 1.24
CA SER A 69 -17.53 -0.74 2.61
C SER A 69 -19.02 -0.40 2.74
N GLY A 70 -19.56 0.42 1.82
CA GLY A 70 -20.93 0.95 1.88
C GLY A 70 -21.07 2.22 2.75
N SER A 71 -20.00 2.68 3.40
CA SER A 71 -20.00 3.87 4.28
C SER A 71 -20.40 5.17 3.59
N THR A 72 -19.98 5.37 2.33
CA THR A 72 -20.39 6.55 1.55
C THR A 72 -21.88 6.50 1.22
N LEU A 73 -22.37 5.33 0.80
CA LEU A 73 -23.78 5.12 0.47
C LEU A 73 -24.70 5.26 1.69
N ALA A 74 -24.24 4.90 2.89
CA ALA A 74 -24.99 5.02 4.14
C ALA A 74 -25.52 6.44 4.40
N ARG A 75 -24.85 7.47 3.86
CA ARG A 75 -25.26 8.89 3.99
C ARG A 75 -26.51 9.24 3.18
N TYR A 76 -26.85 8.38 2.23
CA TYR A 76 -27.86 8.60 1.20
C TYR A 76 -28.96 7.53 1.23
N HIS A 77 -28.61 6.31 1.62
CA HIS A 77 -29.53 5.20 1.75
C HIS A 77 -30.60 5.50 2.82
N GLY A 78 -31.88 5.25 2.51
CA GLY A 78 -33.00 5.47 3.43
C GLY A 78 -33.55 6.91 3.48
N LYS A 79 -33.08 7.82 2.62
CA LYS A 79 -33.58 9.21 2.53
C LYS A 79 -34.70 9.42 1.49
N GLY A 80 -35.42 8.35 1.14
CA GLY A 80 -36.48 8.40 0.11
C GLY A 80 -35.97 8.41 -1.34
N CYS A 81 -34.65 8.50 -1.56
CA CYS A 81 -34.03 8.45 -2.88
C CYS A 81 -33.44 7.07 -3.21
N GLY A 82 -33.41 6.74 -4.50
CA GLY A 82 -32.81 5.50 -5.00
C GLY A 82 -31.28 5.57 -4.99
N VAL A 83 -30.62 4.42 -4.81
CA VAL A 83 -29.15 4.31 -4.78
C VAL A 83 -28.74 3.19 -5.71
N ALA A 84 -27.78 3.44 -6.59
CA ALA A 84 -27.35 2.52 -7.61
C ALA A 84 -25.83 2.51 -7.78
N THR A 85 -25.24 1.35 -8.05
CA THR A 85 -23.80 1.26 -8.36
C THR A 85 -23.51 0.35 -9.54
N LEU A 86 -22.32 0.47 -10.15
CA LEU A 86 -21.91 -0.52 -11.15
C LEU A 86 -21.52 -1.85 -10.47
N HIS A 87 -20.73 -1.77 -9.40
CA HIS A 87 -20.30 -2.93 -8.63
C HIS A 87 -20.68 -2.85 -7.15
N VAL A 88 -20.80 -4.01 -6.51
CA VAL A 88 -20.94 -4.14 -5.05
C VAL A 88 -19.98 -5.21 -4.52
N LYS A 89 -19.43 -4.96 -3.33
CA LYS A 89 -18.67 -5.95 -2.59
C LYS A 89 -19.60 -6.84 -1.78
N PRO A 90 -19.35 -8.16 -1.70
CA PRO A 90 -20.12 -9.04 -0.82
C PRO A 90 -20.14 -8.53 0.63
N HIS A 91 -19.01 -8.03 1.14
CA HIS A 91 -18.86 -7.46 2.49
C HIS A 91 -19.41 -6.04 2.69
N SER A 92 -20.04 -5.43 1.68
CA SER A 92 -20.58 -4.07 1.81
C SER A 92 -21.71 -4.03 2.84
N VAL A 93 -21.63 -3.12 3.82
CA VAL A 93 -22.65 -2.99 4.88
C VAL A 93 -23.94 -2.35 4.39
N VAL A 94 -23.89 -1.64 3.26
CA VAL A 94 -25.05 -1.03 2.61
C VAL A 94 -25.15 -1.56 1.19
N LYS A 95 -26.22 -2.32 0.92
CA LYS A 95 -26.52 -2.78 -0.44
C LYS A 95 -27.31 -1.70 -1.17
N PRO A 96 -26.85 -1.24 -2.35
CA PRO A 96 -27.61 -0.31 -3.15
C PRO A 96 -28.91 -0.96 -3.64
N HIS A 97 -29.91 -0.15 -3.97
CA HIS A 97 -31.18 -0.62 -4.53
C HIS A 97 -30.98 -1.28 -5.90
N PHE A 98 -29.98 -0.81 -6.66
CA PHE A 98 -29.60 -1.37 -7.94
C PHE A 98 -28.09 -1.55 -8.02
N TRP A 99 -27.62 -2.68 -8.56
CA TRP A 99 -26.22 -2.86 -8.95
C TRP A 99 -26.10 -3.74 -10.18
N VAL A 100 -24.98 -3.67 -10.92
CA VAL A 100 -24.78 -4.51 -12.11
C VAL A 100 -24.12 -5.84 -11.75
N LYS A 101 -22.97 -5.80 -11.07
CA LYS A 101 -22.17 -7.00 -10.73
C LYS A 101 -21.74 -7.01 -9.26
N GLU A 102 -21.63 -8.19 -8.68
CA GLU A 102 -21.00 -8.42 -7.39
C GLU A 102 -19.60 -9.03 -7.59
N THR A 103 -18.58 -8.56 -6.86
CA THR A 103 -17.20 -9.06 -7.03
C THR A 103 -16.29 -8.80 -5.84
N GLU A 104 -15.47 -9.78 -5.45
CA GLU A 104 -14.39 -9.62 -4.47
C GLU A 104 -13.14 -8.96 -5.06
N ALA A 105 -12.97 -8.95 -6.39
CA ALA A 105 -11.75 -8.48 -7.03
C ALA A 105 -11.54 -6.97 -6.89
N TRP A 106 -10.29 -6.53 -6.74
CA TRP A 106 -9.95 -5.10 -6.72
C TRP A 106 -10.17 -4.51 -8.12
N LEU A 107 -11.08 -3.54 -8.24
CA LEU A 107 -11.44 -2.91 -9.51
C LEU A 107 -10.53 -1.73 -9.79
N ILE A 108 -10.24 -1.49 -11.06
CA ILE A 108 -9.53 -0.30 -11.53
C ILE A 108 -10.31 0.23 -12.74
N TYR A 109 -11.05 1.32 -12.54
CA TYR A 109 -11.83 1.98 -13.57
C TYR A 109 -10.98 2.83 -14.52
N PRO A 110 -11.50 3.19 -15.70
CA PRO A 110 -10.74 3.93 -16.70
C PRO A 110 -10.19 5.27 -16.19
N TRP A 111 -10.95 6.01 -15.39
CA TRP A 111 -10.47 7.26 -14.78
C TRP A 111 -9.40 7.01 -13.71
N GLU A 112 -9.41 5.85 -13.06
CA GLU A 112 -8.39 5.41 -12.10
C GLU A 112 -7.08 4.99 -12.78
N THR A 113 -7.08 4.81 -14.10
CA THR A 113 -5.84 4.56 -14.84
C THR A 113 -5.00 5.81 -15.05
N ASN A 114 -5.62 7.00 -14.93
CA ASN A 114 -4.95 8.30 -14.95
C ASN A 114 -5.04 9.05 -13.61
N SER A 115 -6.00 8.72 -12.73
CA SER A 115 -5.97 9.16 -11.36
C SER A 115 -5.15 8.17 -10.55
N ASP A 116 -3.87 8.46 -10.44
CA ASP A 116 -3.20 8.19 -9.17
C ASP A 116 -4.14 8.68 -8.06
N GLU A 117 -4.82 7.80 -7.32
CA GLU A 117 -5.08 8.14 -5.92
C GLU A 117 -3.68 8.26 -5.31
N THR A 118 -3.15 9.48 -5.36
CA THR A 118 -1.79 9.71 -4.92
C THR A 118 -1.79 9.47 -3.42
N ILE A 119 -0.63 9.09 -2.86
CA ILE A 119 -0.43 9.08 -1.41
C ILE A 119 -0.88 10.43 -0.80
N LYS A 120 -0.82 11.54 -1.57
CA LYS A 120 -1.30 12.85 -1.13
C LYS A 120 -2.81 12.86 -0.92
N ASP A 121 -3.60 12.35 -1.85
CA ASP A 121 -5.07 12.35 -1.75
C ASP A 121 -5.54 11.47 -0.59
N SER A 122 -4.88 10.32 -0.39
CA SER A 122 -5.11 9.46 0.78
C SER A 122 -4.79 10.17 2.10
N VAL A 123 -3.65 10.86 2.18
CA VAL A 123 -3.25 11.59 3.39
C VAL A 123 -4.17 12.78 3.65
N LEU A 124 -4.56 13.52 2.62
CA LEU A 124 -5.55 14.59 2.73
C LEU A 124 -6.85 14.05 3.34
N ARG A 125 -7.32 12.90 2.83
CA ARG A 125 -8.53 12.27 3.34
C ARG A 125 -8.40 11.81 4.78
N ILE A 126 -7.25 11.25 5.17
CA ILE A 126 -6.97 10.89 6.56
C ILE A 126 -7.07 12.13 7.47
N LEU A 127 -6.48 13.26 7.07
CA LEU A 127 -6.53 14.51 7.84
C LEU A 127 -7.99 14.98 8.06
N GLU A 128 -8.81 14.97 7.01
CA GLU A 128 -10.22 15.31 7.13
C GLU A 128 -10.98 14.35 8.06
N LEU A 129 -10.72 13.05 7.94
CA LEU A 129 -11.43 12.02 8.71
C LEU A 129 -11.09 12.04 10.20
N ILE A 130 -9.88 12.44 10.58
CA ILE A 130 -9.51 12.62 11.99
C ILE A 130 -9.97 13.97 12.57
N GLY A 131 -10.71 14.77 11.80
CA GLY A 131 -11.26 16.06 12.24
C GLY A 131 -10.28 17.24 12.15
N GLU A 132 -9.16 17.09 11.44
CA GLU A 132 -8.18 18.17 11.26
C GLU A 132 -8.55 19.07 10.07
N ASN A 133 -8.14 20.35 10.10
CA ASN A 133 -8.37 21.29 9.00
C ASN A 133 -7.22 21.24 7.98
N PRO A 134 -7.37 20.61 6.80
CA PRO A 134 -6.27 20.44 5.85
C PRO A 134 -5.74 21.76 5.26
N ASN A 135 -6.50 22.86 5.36
CA ASN A 135 -6.10 24.16 4.85
C ASN A 135 -5.28 24.98 5.87
N ARG A 136 -5.07 24.47 7.10
CA ARG A 136 -4.24 25.12 8.11
C ARG A 136 -2.80 25.25 7.63
N GLU A 137 -2.22 26.43 7.79
CA GLU A 137 -0.91 26.81 7.22
C GLU A 137 0.19 25.75 7.46
N GLY A 138 0.28 25.22 8.70
CA GLY A 138 1.30 24.25 9.08
C GLY A 138 1.21 22.89 8.39
N ILE A 139 0.03 22.49 7.90
CA ILE A 139 -0.22 21.14 7.34
C ILE A 139 -0.73 21.13 5.91
N LYS A 140 -0.93 22.30 5.29
CA LYS A 140 -1.31 22.44 3.88
C LYS A 140 -0.46 21.59 2.92
N TYR A 141 0.85 21.47 3.20
CA TYR A 141 1.78 20.66 2.41
C TYR A 141 2.12 19.29 3.02
N THR A 142 1.48 18.91 4.12
CA THR A 142 1.68 17.59 4.74
C THR A 142 1.42 16.43 3.78
N PRO A 143 0.35 16.42 2.96
CA PRO A 143 0.15 15.37 1.95
C PRO A 143 1.36 15.14 1.03
N HIS A 144 1.97 16.23 0.53
CA HIS A 144 3.16 16.16 -0.32
C HIS A 144 4.38 15.64 0.44
N ARG A 145 4.57 16.09 1.68
CA ARG A 145 5.69 15.65 2.53
C ARG A 145 5.58 14.16 2.86
N VAL A 146 4.39 13.67 3.17
CA VAL A 146 4.13 12.26 3.45
C VAL A 146 4.36 11.39 2.21
N ALA A 147 3.85 11.80 1.04
CA ALA A 147 4.08 11.06 -0.21
C ALA A 147 5.58 10.90 -0.52
N ARG A 148 6.37 11.98 -0.39
CA ARG A 148 7.82 11.93 -0.57
C ARG A 148 8.49 11.04 0.47
N LEU A 149 8.07 11.14 1.73
CA LEU A 149 8.59 10.32 2.82
C LEU A 149 8.33 8.83 2.58
N TYR A 150 7.11 8.44 2.21
CA TYR A 150 6.74 7.04 1.96
C TYR A 150 7.50 6.45 0.77
N ASN A 151 7.78 7.24 -0.27
CA ASN A 151 8.65 6.80 -1.36
C ASN A 151 10.07 6.44 -0.87
N ASN A 152 10.57 7.15 0.14
CA ASN A 152 11.89 6.89 0.73
C ASN A 152 11.86 5.81 1.82
N LEU A 153 10.73 5.59 2.50
CA LEU A 153 10.63 4.59 3.56
C LEU A 153 10.32 3.20 3.00
N PHE A 154 9.60 3.12 1.89
CA PHE A 154 9.12 1.86 1.32
C PHE A 154 9.82 1.48 0.01
N TYR A 155 11.08 1.90 -0.19
CA TYR A 155 11.82 1.57 -1.41
C TYR A 155 12.13 0.07 -1.53
N GLY A 156 12.09 -0.69 -0.43
CA GLY A 156 12.38 -2.12 -0.41
C GLY A 156 11.41 -2.95 -1.27
N TYR A 157 10.25 -2.42 -1.65
CA TYR A 157 9.33 -3.06 -2.61
C TYR A 157 9.71 -2.83 -4.08
N ARG A 158 10.49 -1.78 -4.37
CA ARG A 158 10.82 -1.35 -5.74
C ARG A 158 12.27 -1.59 -6.11
N LYS A 159 13.15 -1.70 -5.12
CA LYS A 159 14.58 -1.99 -5.32
C LYS A 159 14.85 -3.49 -5.27
N LYS A 160 16.02 -3.89 -5.76
CA LYS A 160 16.52 -5.27 -5.68
C LYS A 160 17.96 -5.30 -5.19
N LEU A 161 18.26 -6.16 -4.21
CA LEU A 161 19.64 -6.47 -3.83
C LEU A 161 20.27 -7.36 -4.91
N VAL A 162 21.47 -7.00 -5.36
CA VAL A 162 22.24 -7.79 -6.32
C VAL A 162 23.67 -7.92 -5.81
N VAL A 163 24.12 -9.17 -5.63
CA VAL A 163 25.52 -9.48 -5.33
C VAL A 163 26.34 -9.35 -6.60
N MET A 164 27.50 -8.72 -6.48
CA MET A 164 28.42 -8.49 -7.58
C MET A 164 29.86 -8.43 -7.08
N ASN A 165 30.81 -8.71 -7.97
CA ASN A 165 32.25 -8.57 -7.70
C ASN A 165 32.68 -7.10 -7.90
N GLU A 166 33.92 -6.78 -7.53
CA GLU A 166 34.43 -5.40 -7.63
C GLU A 166 34.49 -4.88 -9.08
N GLU A 167 34.82 -5.74 -10.04
CA GLU A 167 34.89 -5.39 -11.46
C GLU A 167 33.53 -4.99 -12.04
N GLU A 168 32.48 -5.74 -11.68
CA GLU A 168 31.10 -5.52 -12.13
C GLU A 168 30.52 -4.20 -11.58
N ARG A 169 31.02 -3.74 -10.43
CA ARG A 169 30.53 -2.53 -9.76
C ARG A 169 30.73 -1.26 -10.59
N ASN A 170 31.77 -1.21 -11.43
CA ASN A 170 32.11 -0.02 -12.22
C ASN A 170 31.28 0.09 -13.52
N THR A 171 30.37 -0.84 -13.76
CA THR A 171 29.45 -0.81 -14.89
C THR A 171 28.23 0.07 -14.61
N LYS A 172 27.47 0.43 -15.65
CA LYS A 172 26.23 1.18 -15.51
C LYS A 172 25.17 0.29 -14.83
N ILE A 173 24.91 0.54 -13.55
CA ILE A 173 23.93 -0.18 -12.76
C ILE A 173 22.55 0.49 -12.89
N ASP A 174 21.50 -0.31 -13.05
CA ASP A 174 20.12 0.19 -13.02
C ASP A 174 19.84 0.93 -11.70
N LYS A 175 19.15 2.07 -11.76
CA LYS A 175 18.75 2.85 -10.58
C LYS A 175 18.00 2.02 -9.55
N ASP A 176 17.34 0.93 -9.96
CA ASP A 176 16.55 0.07 -9.07
C ASP A 176 17.36 -1.05 -8.40
N ILE A 177 18.65 -1.15 -8.70
CA ILE A 177 19.56 -2.12 -8.09
C ILE A 177 20.30 -1.50 -6.90
N ILE A 178 20.39 -2.27 -5.81
CA ILE A 178 21.24 -1.99 -4.65
C ILE A 178 22.44 -2.95 -4.73
N PRO A 179 23.64 -2.46 -5.11
CA PRO A 179 24.80 -3.30 -5.31
C PRO A 179 25.47 -3.71 -4.00
N ILE A 180 25.60 -5.02 -3.82
CA ILE A 180 26.29 -5.67 -2.71
C ILE A 180 27.60 -6.25 -3.22
N THR A 181 28.70 -5.53 -2.99
CA THR A 181 30.02 -5.98 -3.41
C THR A 181 30.61 -6.94 -2.40
N ILE A 182 31.16 -8.04 -2.92
CA ILE A 182 31.86 -9.07 -2.15
C ILE A 182 33.33 -9.13 -2.55
N PHE A 183 34.18 -9.56 -1.61
CA PHE A 183 35.62 -9.74 -1.83
C PHE A 183 36.08 -11.06 -1.20
N LYS A 184 37.27 -11.51 -1.61
CA LYS A 184 37.90 -12.71 -1.03
C LYS A 184 38.38 -12.41 0.39
N ASN A 185 38.13 -13.33 1.31
CA ASN A 185 38.58 -13.22 2.69
C ASN A 185 39.16 -14.55 3.16
N GLU A 186 40.34 -14.51 3.77
CA GLU A 186 41.04 -15.70 4.29
C GLU A 186 40.97 -15.81 5.82
N SER A 187 40.44 -14.79 6.50
CA SER A 187 40.24 -14.83 7.96
C SER A 187 39.05 -15.70 8.34
N ASP A 188 39.20 -16.50 9.39
CA ASP A 188 38.13 -17.27 10.03
C ASP A 188 37.39 -16.49 11.13
N GLU A 189 37.78 -15.23 11.37
CA GLU A 189 37.18 -14.41 12.42
C GLU A 189 35.73 -14.06 12.13
N MET A 190 34.90 -14.11 13.18
CA MET A 190 33.52 -13.65 13.08
C MET A 190 33.47 -12.12 13.02
N LEU A 191 32.82 -11.61 12.00
CA LEU A 191 32.58 -10.17 11.86
C LEU A 191 31.23 -9.80 12.43
N ILE A 192 31.22 -8.79 13.30
CA ILE A 192 30.01 -8.27 13.93
C ILE A 192 29.77 -6.83 13.47
N ARG A 193 28.58 -6.57 12.95
CA ARG A 193 28.12 -5.23 12.56
C ARG A 193 26.79 -4.91 13.22
N GLN A 194 26.73 -3.77 13.91
CA GLN A 194 25.51 -3.22 14.46
C GLN A 194 24.93 -2.12 13.55
N VAL A 195 23.68 -2.27 13.12
CA VAL A 195 22.96 -1.33 12.25
C VAL A 195 21.76 -0.73 12.98
N ASN A 196 21.67 0.60 13.03
CA ASN A 196 20.47 1.30 13.49
C ASN A 196 19.56 1.54 12.29
N CYS A 197 18.28 1.16 12.42
CA CYS A 197 17.29 1.37 11.38
C CYS A 197 15.88 1.44 11.98
N VAL A 198 14.92 1.80 11.14
CA VAL A 198 13.50 1.85 11.49
C VAL A 198 12.72 1.06 10.45
N SER A 199 11.64 0.43 10.87
CA SER A 199 10.65 -0.15 9.95
C SER A 199 9.25 0.21 10.43
N HIS A 200 8.23 -0.31 9.76
CA HIS A 200 6.82 -0.01 10.04
C HIS A 200 6.07 -1.31 10.24
N CYS A 201 5.35 -1.42 11.36
CA CYS A 201 4.56 -2.59 11.69
C CYS A 201 3.47 -2.75 10.63
N GLU A 202 3.34 -3.92 10.03
CA GLU A 202 2.35 -4.12 8.96
C GLU A 202 0.90 -4.03 9.42
N HIS A 203 0.63 -4.26 10.70
CA HIS A 203 -0.72 -4.20 11.27
C HIS A 203 -1.26 -2.79 11.43
N HIS A 204 -0.39 -1.82 11.71
CA HIS A 204 -0.79 -0.46 12.08
C HIS A 204 -0.09 0.63 11.26
N ILE A 205 0.88 0.26 10.42
CA ILE A 205 1.78 1.17 9.70
C ILE A 205 2.58 2.06 10.68
N ALA A 206 2.59 1.70 11.97
CA ALA A 206 3.29 2.42 13.03
C ALA A 206 4.79 2.13 12.97
N ILE A 207 5.60 3.14 13.28
CA ILE A 207 7.05 3.02 13.28
C ILE A 207 7.50 2.10 14.42
N PHE A 208 8.48 1.24 14.17
CA PHE A 208 9.24 0.58 15.22
C PHE A 208 10.74 0.77 14.96
N PRO A 209 11.45 1.63 15.75
CA PRO A 209 12.90 1.72 15.67
C PRO A 209 13.56 0.43 16.17
N MET A 210 14.69 0.10 15.58
CA MET A 210 15.40 -1.14 15.89
C MET A 210 16.92 -1.00 15.82
N ARG A 211 17.56 -1.85 16.64
CA ARG A 211 18.98 -2.13 16.63
C ARG A 211 19.17 -3.55 16.12
N VAL A 212 19.89 -3.69 15.02
CA VAL A 212 20.17 -4.97 14.38
C VAL A 212 21.64 -5.29 14.55
N TRP A 213 21.98 -6.49 15.01
CA TRP A 213 23.33 -7.02 15.02
C TRP A 213 23.40 -8.17 14.03
N VAL A 214 24.41 -8.14 13.17
CA VAL A 214 24.69 -9.18 12.19
C VAL A 214 26.09 -9.70 12.48
N GLY A 215 26.18 -10.98 12.84
CA GLY A 215 27.43 -11.74 12.98
C GLY A 215 27.59 -12.68 11.79
N ILE A 216 28.75 -12.67 11.13
CA ILE A 216 29.04 -13.53 9.98
C ILE A 216 30.37 -14.25 10.22
N ILE A 217 30.38 -15.57 10.09
CA ILE A 217 31.59 -16.38 10.03
C ILE A 217 31.86 -16.69 8.55
N PRO A 218 32.82 -16.00 7.91
CA PRO A 218 33.01 -16.10 6.46
C PRO A 218 33.47 -17.49 5.99
N ASP A 219 33.17 -17.83 4.73
CA ASP A 219 33.78 -18.94 4.00
C ASP A 219 34.35 -18.42 2.69
N LYS A 220 35.65 -18.08 2.66
CA LYS A 220 36.42 -17.58 1.49
C LYS A 220 35.93 -16.25 0.87
N LYS A 221 34.68 -15.84 1.15
CA LYS A 221 34.01 -14.65 0.63
C LYS A 221 33.39 -13.86 1.77
N LEU A 222 33.39 -12.55 1.60
CA LEU A 222 32.82 -11.64 2.59
C LEU A 222 32.27 -10.38 1.92
N MET A 223 31.26 -9.80 2.54
CA MET A 223 30.72 -8.49 2.16
C MET A 223 31.28 -7.39 3.05
N GLY A 224 31.51 -6.19 2.50
CA GLY A 224 31.99 -5.06 3.30
C GLY A 224 30.98 -4.63 4.36
N MET A 225 31.46 -4.08 5.49
CA MET A 225 30.60 -3.66 6.61
C MET A 225 29.45 -2.73 6.17
N ASN A 226 29.75 -1.75 5.29
CA ASN A 226 28.74 -0.83 4.75
C ASN A 226 27.67 -1.52 3.88
N LYS A 227 27.90 -2.76 3.42
CA LYS A 227 26.93 -3.54 2.64
C LYS A 227 25.95 -4.30 3.53
N ILE A 228 26.38 -4.72 4.72
CA ILE A 228 25.49 -5.27 5.74
C ILE A 228 24.39 -4.24 6.06
N ASP A 229 24.77 -2.97 6.26
CA ASP A 229 23.83 -1.86 6.46
C ASP A 229 22.78 -1.75 5.34
N LYS A 230 23.20 -1.96 4.08
CA LYS A 230 22.28 -1.91 2.92
C LYS A 230 21.30 -3.07 2.91
N VAL A 231 21.75 -4.28 3.22
CA VAL A 231 20.87 -5.46 3.31
C VAL A 231 19.83 -5.25 4.41
N VAL A 232 20.28 -4.86 5.61
CA VAL A 232 19.38 -4.62 6.74
C VAL A 232 18.36 -3.53 6.40
N LYS A 233 18.81 -2.38 5.87
CA LYS A 233 17.92 -1.26 5.51
C LYS A 233 16.98 -1.59 4.36
N TYR A 234 17.40 -2.45 3.42
CA TYR A 234 16.54 -2.91 2.32
C TYR A 234 15.33 -3.68 2.83
N PHE A 235 15.54 -4.62 3.76
CA PHE A 235 14.44 -5.37 4.37
C PHE A 235 13.61 -4.52 5.34
N ALA A 236 14.25 -3.57 6.05
CA ALA A 236 13.56 -2.61 6.90
C ALA A 236 12.62 -1.66 6.13
N ALA A 237 12.95 -1.37 4.87
CA ALA A 237 12.23 -0.42 4.02
C ALA A 237 10.92 -0.97 3.42
N ARG A 238 10.11 -1.62 4.27
CA ARG A 238 8.84 -2.30 3.98
C ARG A 238 7.92 -2.19 5.20
N LEU A 239 6.65 -2.57 5.03
CA LEU A 239 5.84 -3.01 6.16
C LEU A 239 6.35 -4.38 6.61
N GLN A 240 6.51 -4.57 7.92
CA GLN A 240 7.21 -5.72 8.48
C GLN A 240 6.59 -6.26 9.77
N ILE A 241 6.94 -7.53 10.01
CA ILE A 241 6.95 -8.20 11.31
C ILE A 241 8.43 -8.44 11.67
N GLN A 242 8.83 -8.22 12.92
CA GLN A 242 10.25 -8.23 13.33
C GLN A 242 10.89 -9.62 13.13
N GLU A 243 10.18 -10.68 13.47
CA GLU A 243 10.56 -12.07 13.29
C GLU A 243 10.84 -12.38 11.81
N ARG A 244 9.94 -11.94 10.93
CA ARG A 244 10.07 -12.12 9.48
C ARG A 244 11.30 -11.38 8.97
N MET A 245 11.48 -10.12 9.36
CA MET A 245 12.66 -9.35 8.96
C MET A 245 13.96 -9.99 9.44
N THR A 246 13.99 -10.49 10.68
CA THR A 246 15.18 -11.15 11.26
C THR A 246 15.59 -12.35 10.41
N ASN A 247 14.63 -13.20 10.04
CA ASN A 247 14.85 -14.34 9.16
C ASN A 247 15.26 -13.92 7.75
N GLN A 248 14.60 -12.93 7.15
CA GLN A 248 14.91 -12.45 5.80
C GLN A 248 16.34 -11.95 5.66
N VAL A 249 16.86 -11.23 6.66
CA VAL A 249 18.26 -10.77 6.65
C VAL A 249 19.22 -11.95 6.75
N ALA A 250 18.99 -12.88 7.69
CA ALA A 250 19.85 -14.03 7.90
C ALA A 250 19.88 -14.96 6.67
N GLU A 251 18.71 -15.28 6.13
CA GLU A 251 18.53 -16.14 4.96
C GLU A 251 19.13 -15.52 3.70
N TRP A 252 18.90 -14.23 3.46
CA TRP A 252 19.50 -13.56 2.31
C TRP A 252 21.02 -13.59 2.36
N ILE A 253 21.63 -13.33 3.53
CA ILE A 253 23.09 -13.39 3.69
C ILE A 253 23.58 -14.83 3.50
N ASN A 254 22.90 -15.81 4.09
CA ASN A 254 23.25 -17.22 3.96
C ASN A 254 23.28 -17.66 2.49
N ASP A 255 22.22 -17.37 1.74
CA ASP A 255 22.04 -17.89 0.39
C ASP A 255 22.94 -17.19 -0.64
N ASN A 256 23.21 -15.89 -0.44
CA ASN A 256 23.93 -15.07 -1.40
C ASN A 256 25.43 -14.95 -1.09
N ILE A 257 25.81 -14.94 0.19
CA ILE A 257 27.21 -14.82 0.62
C ILE A 257 27.83 -16.19 0.90
N LYS A 258 27.02 -17.18 1.29
CA LYS A 258 27.42 -18.54 1.65
C LYS A 258 28.51 -18.58 2.73
N PRO A 259 28.31 -17.94 3.90
CA PRO A 259 29.23 -18.02 5.01
C PRO A 259 29.19 -19.40 5.68
N LYS A 260 30.20 -19.72 6.51
CA LYS A 260 30.13 -20.87 7.44
C LYS A 260 28.99 -20.70 8.45
N GLY A 261 28.62 -19.47 8.76
CA GLY A 261 27.50 -19.20 9.64
C GLY A 261 27.11 -17.73 9.63
N VAL A 262 25.84 -17.45 9.89
CA VAL A 262 25.33 -16.10 10.11
C VAL A 262 24.35 -16.11 11.27
N VAL A 263 24.47 -15.11 12.14
CA VAL A 263 23.53 -14.81 13.21
C VAL A 263 23.01 -13.38 13.04
N VAL A 264 21.70 -13.21 13.12
CA VAL A 264 21.05 -11.90 13.14
C VAL A 264 20.28 -11.79 14.43
N VAL A 265 20.48 -10.71 15.18
CA VAL A 265 19.70 -10.36 16.36
C VAL A 265 19.09 -8.99 16.12
N ILE A 266 17.79 -8.83 16.35
CA ILE A 266 17.09 -7.55 16.26
C ILE A 266 16.47 -7.26 17.62
N LYS A 267 16.75 -6.08 18.17
CA LYS A 267 16.01 -5.49 19.28
C LYS A 267 15.22 -4.30 18.77
N GLY A 268 13.91 -4.34 18.85
CA GLY A 268 12.99 -3.31 18.39
C GLY A 268 12.13 -2.74 19.51
N VAL A 269 11.68 -1.50 19.33
CA VAL A 269 10.66 -0.84 20.16
C VAL A 269 9.44 -0.58 19.29
N HIS A 270 8.32 -1.25 19.56
CA HIS A 270 7.11 -1.21 18.74
C HIS A 270 6.16 -0.13 19.24
N TYR A 271 6.10 1.01 18.55
CA TYR A 271 5.22 2.09 18.96
C TYR A 271 3.74 1.76 18.79
N CYS A 272 3.37 0.78 17.96
CA CYS A 272 2.00 0.27 17.96
C CYS A 272 1.56 -0.32 19.31
N ALA A 273 2.49 -0.90 20.08
CA ALA A 273 2.21 -1.45 21.41
C ALA A 273 2.38 -0.37 22.50
N GLU A 274 3.48 0.38 22.48
CA GLU A 274 3.76 1.44 23.47
C GLU A 274 2.64 2.49 23.53
N LEU A 275 2.12 2.92 22.37
CA LEU A 275 1.02 3.90 22.30
C LEU A 275 -0.31 3.36 22.84
N GLN A 276 -0.44 2.04 23.01
CA GLN A 276 -1.59 1.37 23.63
C GLN A 276 -1.36 1.06 25.12
N GLY A 277 -0.17 1.36 25.67
CA GLY A 277 0.18 1.12 27.07
C GLY A 277 0.87 -0.21 27.34
N ASP A 278 1.15 -1.01 26.30
CA ASP A 278 1.86 -2.28 26.41
C ASP A 278 3.37 -2.12 26.26
N SER A 279 4.15 -3.10 26.74
CA SER A 279 5.59 -3.12 26.48
C SER A 279 5.85 -3.41 25.01
N GLY A 280 6.42 -2.44 24.29
CA GLY A 280 6.81 -2.59 22.89
C GLY A 280 8.21 -3.15 22.68
N ASN A 281 8.91 -3.58 23.73
CA ASN A 281 10.29 -4.07 23.63
C ASN A 281 10.33 -5.53 23.20
N PHE A 282 10.78 -5.80 21.97
CA PHE A 282 10.87 -7.16 21.44
C PHE A 282 12.28 -7.47 20.95
N THR A 283 12.77 -8.68 21.25
CA THR A 283 14.05 -9.19 20.74
C THR A 283 13.82 -10.48 19.97
N THR A 284 14.37 -10.55 18.76
CA THR A 284 14.27 -11.70 17.86
C THR A 284 15.66 -12.08 17.38
N SER A 285 15.88 -13.36 17.09
CA SER A 285 17.15 -13.83 16.53
C SER A 285 16.92 -14.89 15.45
N SER A 286 17.89 -15.04 14.55
CA SER A 286 17.92 -16.08 13.52
C SER A 286 19.36 -16.51 13.27
N VAL A 287 19.58 -17.81 13.15
CA VAL A 287 20.89 -18.43 12.91
C VAL A 287 20.80 -19.33 11.68
N LYS A 288 21.79 -19.28 10.79
CA LYS A 288 21.91 -20.12 9.58
C LYS A 288 23.36 -20.57 9.36
N GLY A 289 23.56 -21.65 8.61
CA GLY A 289 24.87 -22.14 8.15
C GLY A 289 25.67 -23.00 9.14
N VAL A 290 25.29 -23.01 10.42
CA VAL A 290 25.99 -23.78 11.47
C VAL A 290 25.54 -25.25 11.43
N SER A 291 26.05 -26.03 10.48
CA SER A 291 25.89 -27.49 10.41
C SER A 291 27.02 -28.14 9.65
#